data_AF-A0AAD7GSP7-F1
#
_entry.id   AF-A0AAD7GSP7-F1
#
_cell.length_a   1.000
_cell.length_b   1.000
_cell.length_c   1.000
_cell.angle_alpha   90.00
_cell.angle_beta   90.00
_cell.angle_gamma   90.00
#
_symmetry.space_group_name_H-M   'P 1'
#
loop_
_entity.id
_entity.type
_entity.pdbx_description
1 polymer ?
#
loop_
_entity_poly.entity_id
_entity_poly.type
_entity_poly.pdbx_seq_one_letter_code
_entity_poly.pdbx_strand_id
1 'polypeptide(L)'
;LLKMKGHNSQCPCHMCAIIGIKAPNNHLYVPLHCPTGTQYDPLNLPLCQHNMLMAQAHLVKNATNDAEEKQCSQEYRIKGVPLLSTLSLLSIPHSFPYNFMHLIWENVIKTLILLWAGEHKGIDEGTGDYHLGLTVLEAIRAAGKVSGDTIPSCFGPQIPGIVKERYYFIADMRAMGAVWVMALGPILLHQQFKNLVYYIHFVLLVQLLHLCLQFEISTADINTIETGMASWVQEFEKCILLLINS
;
A
#
# COMPACT_ATOMS: atom_id res chain seq x y z
N LEU A 1 8.81 -1.38 20.68
CA LEU A 1 9.37 -0.03 20.89
C LEU A 1 8.31 1.05 20.69
N LEU A 2 7.71 1.17 19.50
CA LEU A 2 6.72 2.22 19.19
C LEU A 2 5.31 2.01 19.75
N LYS A 3 4.98 0.80 20.22
CA LYS A 3 3.66 0.47 20.80
C LYS A 3 2.48 0.85 19.88
N MET A 4 2.63 0.82 18.55
CA MET A 4 1.52 1.03 17.61
C MET A 4 0.79 -0.28 17.29
N LYS A 5 -0.48 -0.21 16.89
CA LYS A 5 -1.23 -1.33 16.29
C LYS A 5 -0.84 -1.53 14.82
N GLY A 6 -1.02 -2.76 14.32
CA GLY A 6 -0.67 -3.09 12.93
C GLY A 6 -1.64 -2.49 11.91
N HIS A 7 -1.27 -2.55 10.63
CA HIS A 7 -1.99 -1.93 9.52
C HIS A 7 -3.40 -2.50 9.22
N ASN A 8 -3.84 -3.55 9.95
CA ASN A 8 -5.19 -4.12 9.83
C ASN A 8 -6.19 -3.53 10.84
N SER A 9 -5.90 -2.36 11.42
CA SER A 9 -6.83 -1.62 12.28
C SER A 9 -7.67 -0.63 11.48
N GLN A 10 -8.84 -0.27 12.01
CA GLN A 10 -9.78 0.69 11.40
C GLN A 10 -9.08 1.96 10.93
N CYS A 11 -8.04 2.41 11.62
CA CYS A 11 -7.14 3.43 11.10
C CYS A 11 -5.79 2.72 10.81
N PRO A 12 -5.39 2.53 9.55
CA PRO A 12 -4.22 1.69 9.24
C PRO A 12 -2.91 2.47 9.15
N CYS A 13 -2.97 3.78 8.92
CA CYS A 13 -1.81 4.66 8.90
C CYS A 13 -1.42 5.08 10.31
N HIS A 14 -0.10 5.18 10.57
CA HIS A 14 0.44 5.70 11.83
C HIS A 14 0.72 7.21 11.78
N MET A 15 0.83 7.76 10.57
CA MET A 15 1.26 9.14 10.30
C MET A 15 0.08 10.10 10.10
N CYS A 16 -1.08 9.59 9.69
CA CYS A 16 -2.30 10.39 9.55
C CYS A 16 -3.51 9.67 10.16
N ALA A 17 -4.55 10.45 10.46
CA ALA A 17 -5.78 10.03 11.10
C ALA A 17 -6.86 9.57 10.11
N ILE A 18 -6.47 9.11 8.93
CA ILE A 18 -7.39 8.53 7.96
C ILE A 18 -8.00 7.23 8.50
N ILE A 19 -9.29 7.07 8.22
CA ILE A 19 -10.12 5.95 8.68
C ILE A 19 -10.41 5.05 7.48
N GLY A 20 -10.09 3.78 7.65
CA GLY A 20 -10.49 2.70 6.77
C GLY A 20 -11.92 2.22 7.04
N ILE A 21 -12.56 1.79 5.97
CA ILE A 21 -13.91 1.26 5.91
C ILE A 21 -13.82 -0.23 5.66
N LYS A 22 -14.72 -0.98 6.30
CA LYS A 22 -14.83 -2.42 6.07
C LYS A 22 -15.46 -2.66 4.71
N ALA A 23 -14.71 -3.31 3.82
CA ALA A 23 -15.24 -3.89 2.60
C ALA A 23 -16.06 -5.16 2.93
N PRO A 24 -16.89 -5.68 2.00
CA PRO A 24 -17.77 -6.84 2.23
C PRO A 24 -17.03 -8.11 2.70
N ASN A 25 -15.77 -8.25 2.32
CA ASN A 25 -14.86 -9.33 2.69
C ASN A 25 -14.19 -9.13 4.07
N ASN A 26 -14.64 -8.16 4.87
CA ASN A 26 -14.09 -7.77 6.17
C ASN A 26 -12.65 -7.22 6.13
N HIS A 27 -12.10 -6.97 4.93
CA HIS A 27 -10.85 -6.23 4.77
C HIS A 27 -11.11 -4.73 4.95
N LEU A 28 -10.12 -4.02 5.47
CA LEU A 28 -10.19 -2.56 5.62
C LEU A 28 -9.56 -1.90 4.39
N TYR A 29 -10.34 -1.10 3.70
CA TYR A 29 -9.92 -0.23 2.62
C TYR A 29 -9.95 1.23 3.09
N VAL A 30 -9.05 2.09 2.61
CA VAL A 30 -9.04 3.50 2.99
C VAL A 30 -9.39 4.36 1.78
N PRO A 31 -10.68 4.69 1.59
CA PRO A 31 -11.08 5.57 0.50
C PRO A 31 -10.71 7.02 0.78
N LEU A 32 -10.45 7.80 -0.27
CA LEU A 32 -10.52 9.27 -0.19
C LEU A 32 -11.96 9.72 -0.03
N HIS A 33 -12.90 9.04 -0.68
CA HIS A 33 -14.34 9.32 -0.59
C HIS A 33 -15.05 8.26 0.24
N CYS A 34 -15.20 8.50 1.54
CA CYS A 34 -15.94 7.58 2.40
C CYS A 34 -17.45 7.67 2.12
N PRO A 35 -18.17 6.55 1.96
CA PRO A 35 -19.64 6.53 1.89
C PRO A 35 -20.31 7.11 3.14
N THR A 36 -19.59 7.19 4.27
CA THR A 36 -20.04 7.83 5.52
C THR A 36 -20.02 9.37 5.45
N GLY A 37 -19.59 9.97 4.33
CA GLY A 37 -19.55 11.41 4.09
C GLY A 37 -18.22 12.09 4.41
N THR A 38 -17.23 11.36 4.93
CA THR A 38 -15.88 11.89 5.16
C THR A 38 -15.11 11.91 3.83
N GLN A 39 -14.59 13.07 3.46
CA GLN A 39 -13.75 13.21 2.27
C GLN A 39 -12.34 13.63 2.69
N TYR A 40 -11.33 12.91 2.21
CA TYR A 40 -9.94 13.25 2.44
C TYR A 40 -9.37 13.92 1.19
N ASP A 41 -8.75 15.07 1.38
CA ASP A 41 -7.87 15.67 0.38
C ASP A 41 -6.51 14.95 0.45
N PRO A 42 -6.07 14.26 -0.61
CA PRO A 42 -4.78 13.56 -0.61
C PRO A 42 -3.58 14.50 -0.39
N LEU A 43 -3.72 15.81 -0.68
CA LEU A 43 -2.67 16.81 -0.42
C LEU A 43 -2.75 17.43 0.97
N ASN A 44 -3.86 17.22 1.69
CA ASN A 44 -4.08 17.80 3.01
C ASN A 44 -4.69 16.76 3.97
N LEU A 45 -3.94 15.67 4.16
CA LEU A 45 -4.34 14.59 5.06
C LEU A 45 -4.26 15.05 6.53
N PRO A 46 -5.16 14.55 7.41
CA PRO A 46 -5.13 14.89 8.83
C PRO A 46 -3.91 14.22 9.49
N LEU A 47 -2.78 14.91 9.59
CA LEU A 47 -1.54 14.36 10.14
C LEU A 47 -1.62 14.15 11.67
N CYS A 48 -1.04 13.05 12.14
CA CYS A 48 -0.96 12.72 13.56
C CYS A 48 0.13 13.56 14.24
N GLN A 49 -0.24 14.38 15.21
CA GLN A 49 0.70 15.17 15.99
C GLN A 49 1.21 14.42 17.22
N HIS A 50 2.44 14.71 17.63
CA HIS A 50 3.11 14.01 18.73
C HIS A 50 2.34 14.10 20.06
N ASN A 51 1.93 15.31 20.41
CA ASN A 51 1.15 15.58 21.63
C ASN A 51 -0.18 14.81 21.65
N MET A 52 -0.89 14.75 20.53
CA MET A 52 -2.13 14.00 20.39
C MET A 52 -1.90 12.50 20.59
N LEU A 53 -0.84 11.96 19.97
CA LEU A 53 -0.46 10.56 20.10
C LEU A 53 -0.09 10.24 21.56
N MET A 54 0.67 11.11 22.24
CA MET A 54 1.02 10.90 23.65
C MET A 54 -0.21 10.93 24.56
N ALA A 55 -1.13 11.89 24.37
CA ALA A 55 -2.36 11.96 25.15
C ALA A 55 -3.18 10.67 25.01
N GLN A 56 -3.37 10.19 23.78
CA GLN A 56 -4.05 8.93 23.50
C GLN A 56 -3.32 7.72 24.09
N ALA A 57 -1.99 7.69 24.03
CA ALA A 57 -1.19 6.61 24.61
C ALA A 57 -1.32 6.55 26.15
N HIS A 58 -1.45 7.70 26.80
CA HIS A 58 -1.73 7.78 28.23
C HIS A 58 -3.13 7.32 28.58
N LEU A 59 -4.15 7.63 27.76
CA LEU A 59 -5.50 7.10 27.93
C LEU A 59 -5.51 5.57 27.88
N VAL A 60 -4.81 4.97 26.92
CA VAL A 60 -4.69 3.50 26.83
C VAL A 60 -3.99 2.94 28.06
N LYS A 61 -2.90 3.56 28.52
CA LYS A 61 -2.15 3.10 29.71
C LYS A 61 -2.95 3.21 31.01
N ASN A 62 -3.80 4.22 31.12
CA ASN A 62 -4.56 4.54 32.32
C ASN A 62 -6.00 3.99 32.28
N ALA A 63 -6.32 3.13 31.32
CA ALA A 63 -7.63 2.50 31.22
C ALA A 63 -7.97 1.73 32.51
N THR A 64 -9.24 1.78 32.92
CA THR A 64 -9.70 1.23 34.19
C THR A 64 -9.78 -0.30 34.19
N ASN A 65 -9.94 -0.90 33.02
CA ASN A 65 -10.05 -2.34 32.83
C ASN A 65 -9.61 -2.77 31.42
N ASP A 66 -9.40 -4.07 31.24
CA ASP A 66 -8.92 -4.66 29.98
C ASP A 66 -9.85 -4.39 28.78
N ALA A 67 -11.16 -4.23 29.00
CA ALA A 67 -12.11 -3.95 27.93
C ALA A 67 -11.95 -2.51 27.41
N GLU A 68 -11.81 -1.55 28.33
CA GLU A 68 -11.52 -0.15 28.00
C GLU A 68 -10.15 0.00 27.33
N GLU A 69 -9.11 -0.65 27.87
CA GLU A 69 -7.78 -0.65 27.26
C GLU A 69 -7.86 -1.15 25.81
N LYS A 70 -8.56 -2.27 25.59
CA LYS A 70 -8.71 -2.86 24.26
C LYS A 70 -9.47 -1.92 23.32
N GLN A 71 -10.53 -1.27 23.78
CA GLN A 71 -11.32 -0.31 23.01
C GLN A 71 -10.47 0.91 22.63
N CYS A 72 -9.90 1.63 23.60
CA CYS A 72 -9.05 2.80 23.36
C CYS A 72 -7.85 2.43 22.48
N SER A 73 -7.27 1.26 22.69
CA SER A 73 -6.16 0.78 21.88
C SER A 73 -6.56 0.49 20.43
N GLN A 74 -7.80 0.06 20.17
CA GLN A 74 -8.34 -0.12 18.81
C GLN A 74 -8.60 1.23 18.14
N GLU A 75 -9.25 2.14 18.85
CA GLU A 75 -9.63 3.47 18.36
C GLU A 75 -8.40 4.33 18.03
N TYR A 76 -7.45 4.43 18.96
CA TYR A 76 -6.28 5.28 18.80
C TYR A 76 -5.12 4.61 18.07
N ARG A 77 -5.20 3.30 17.81
CA ARG A 77 -4.13 2.48 17.19
C ARG A 77 -2.85 2.42 18.03
N ILE A 78 -2.96 2.61 19.34
CA ILE A 78 -1.82 2.66 20.26
C ILE A 78 -2.01 1.56 21.31
N LYS A 79 -0.99 0.74 21.53
CA LYS A 79 -0.91 -0.30 22.57
C LYS A 79 -0.37 0.24 23.90
N GLY A 80 -0.17 1.55 24.01
CA GLY A 80 0.35 2.23 25.19
C GLY A 80 1.50 3.18 24.86
N VAL A 81 2.09 3.76 25.90
CA VAL A 81 3.15 4.77 25.78
C VAL A 81 4.41 4.18 25.14
N PRO A 82 4.88 4.72 23.99
CA PRO A 82 6.11 4.26 23.37
C PRO A 82 7.31 4.52 24.27
N LEU A 83 8.22 3.54 24.45
CA LEU A 83 9.40 3.73 25.31
C LEU A 83 10.30 4.88 24.81
N LEU A 84 10.37 5.02 23.49
CA LEU A 84 11.21 6.02 22.82
C LEU A 84 10.68 7.45 22.97
N SER A 85 9.44 7.67 23.46
CA SER A 85 8.95 9.03 23.75
C SER A 85 9.63 9.69 24.94
N THR A 86 10.41 8.92 25.73
CA THR A 86 11.26 9.47 26.79
C THR A 86 12.44 10.28 26.26
N LEU A 87 12.80 10.11 24.98
CA LEU A 87 13.85 10.87 24.32
C LEU A 87 13.26 12.16 23.75
N SER A 88 13.63 13.31 24.31
CA SER A 88 13.13 14.63 23.91
C SER A 88 13.46 15.02 22.46
N LEU A 89 14.45 14.36 21.86
CA LEU A 89 14.84 14.55 20.46
C LEU A 89 13.96 13.79 19.46
N LEU A 90 13.05 12.92 19.93
CA LEU A 90 12.19 12.13 19.07
C LEU A 90 10.75 12.64 19.09
N SER A 91 10.19 12.84 17.90
CA SER A 91 8.78 13.14 17.68
C SER A 91 8.11 11.92 17.06
N ILE A 92 7.18 11.31 17.76
CA ILE A 92 6.40 10.17 17.25
C ILE A 92 5.14 10.74 16.58
N PRO A 93 4.81 10.37 15.32
CA PRO A 93 5.45 9.33 14.51
C PRO A 93 6.59 9.81 13.58
N HIS A 94 6.79 11.12 13.43
CA HIS A 94 7.66 11.74 12.41
C HIS A 94 9.14 11.33 12.41
N SER A 95 9.70 10.94 13.56
CA SER A 95 11.11 10.54 13.68
C SER A 95 11.39 9.12 13.19
N PHE A 96 10.37 8.38 12.75
CA PHE A 96 10.52 7.00 12.27
C PHE A 96 10.16 6.94 10.80
N PRO A 97 10.96 6.24 9.98
CA PRO A 97 10.69 6.15 8.56
C PRO A 97 9.37 5.43 8.31
N TYR A 98 8.71 5.83 7.22
CA TYR A 98 7.57 5.10 6.70
C TYR A 98 7.96 3.66 6.42
N ASN A 99 7.04 2.74 6.70
CA ASN A 99 7.23 1.34 6.36
C ASN A 99 6.99 1.13 4.85
N PHE A 100 7.81 1.77 4.01
CA PHE A 100 7.66 1.84 2.55
C PHE A 100 7.54 0.45 1.93
N MET A 101 8.31 -0.51 2.43
CA MET A 101 8.26 -1.88 1.94
C MET A 101 6.89 -2.54 2.14
N HIS A 102 6.29 -2.42 3.32
CA HIS A 102 4.97 -3.01 3.54
C HIS A 102 3.87 -2.18 2.85
N LEU A 103 4.00 -0.85 2.82
CA LEU A 103 3.00 0.02 2.21
C LEU A 103 2.92 -0.18 0.69
N ILE A 104 4.05 -0.09 -0.01
CA ILE A 104 4.07 -0.19 -1.47
C ILE A 104 4.08 -1.64 -1.92
N TRP A 105 5.07 -2.44 -1.51
CA TRP A 105 5.28 -3.76 -2.09
C TRP A 105 4.28 -4.78 -1.55
N GLU A 106 4.11 -4.85 -0.23
CA GLU A 106 3.23 -5.85 0.38
C GLU A 106 1.74 -5.51 0.27
N ASN A 107 1.37 -4.24 0.21
CA ASN A 107 -0.03 -3.83 0.11
C ASN A 107 -0.40 -3.34 -1.29
N VAL A 108 0.10 -2.19 -1.76
CA VAL A 108 -0.37 -1.59 -3.03
C VAL A 108 -0.13 -2.49 -4.24
N ILE A 109 1.12 -2.90 -4.48
CA ILE A 109 1.47 -3.73 -5.65
C ILE A 109 0.78 -5.09 -5.57
N LYS A 110 0.74 -5.70 -4.39
CA LYS A 110 0.05 -6.96 -4.16
C LYS A 110 -1.43 -6.85 -4.55
N THR A 111 -2.09 -5.79 -4.09
CA THR A 111 -3.50 -5.53 -4.40
C THR A 111 -3.69 -5.35 -5.91
N LEU A 112 -2.83 -4.57 -6.58
CA LEU A 112 -2.92 -4.39 -8.04
C LEU A 112 -2.79 -5.71 -8.80
N ILE A 113 -1.81 -6.54 -8.46
CA ILE A 113 -1.61 -7.85 -9.12
C ILE A 113 -2.82 -8.77 -8.89
N LEU A 114 -3.34 -8.81 -7.65
CA LEU A 114 -4.53 -9.60 -7.33
C LEU A 114 -5.78 -9.11 -8.07
N LEU A 115 -5.93 -7.80 -8.24
CA LEU A 115 -7.01 -7.20 -9.02
C LEU A 115 -6.88 -7.60 -10.49
N TRP A 116 -5.72 -7.43 -11.12
CA TRP A 116 -5.53 -7.80 -12.52
C TRP A 116 -5.66 -9.30 -12.78
N ALA A 117 -5.34 -10.14 -11.80
CA ALA A 117 -5.52 -11.58 -11.89
C ALA A 117 -6.98 -12.05 -11.66
N GLY A 118 -7.89 -11.15 -11.23
CA GLY A 118 -9.24 -11.53 -10.81
C GLY A 118 -9.28 -12.39 -9.55
N GLU A 119 -8.20 -12.37 -8.75
CA GLU A 119 -8.06 -13.17 -7.53
C GLU A 119 -8.31 -12.34 -6.26
N HIS A 120 -8.56 -11.04 -6.39
CA HIS A 120 -8.88 -10.18 -5.26
C HIS A 120 -10.23 -10.58 -4.65
N LYS A 121 -10.23 -10.92 -3.35
CA LYS A 121 -11.44 -11.40 -2.69
C LYS A 121 -12.51 -10.31 -2.65
N GLY A 122 -13.70 -10.60 -3.15
CA GLY A 122 -14.88 -9.74 -2.99
C GLY A 122 -14.84 -8.41 -3.75
N ILE A 123 -13.95 -8.29 -4.76
CA ILE A 123 -13.95 -7.20 -5.74
C ILE A 123 -13.80 -7.88 -7.10
N ASP A 124 -14.82 -7.77 -7.95
CA ASP A 124 -14.73 -8.18 -9.35
C ASP A 124 -14.34 -6.97 -10.23
N GLU A 125 -14.21 -7.20 -11.53
CA GLU A 125 -13.91 -6.12 -12.47
C GLU A 125 -15.08 -5.16 -12.67
N GLY A 126 -16.25 -5.39 -12.05
CA GLY A 126 -17.43 -4.53 -12.16
C GLY A 126 -17.68 -4.08 -13.61
N THR A 127 -17.62 -2.77 -13.85
CA THR A 127 -17.67 -2.17 -15.20
C THR A 127 -16.28 -1.88 -15.82
N GLY A 128 -15.22 -2.13 -15.08
CA GLY A 128 -13.84 -2.05 -15.55
C GLY A 128 -13.42 -3.25 -16.38
N ASP A 129 -12.37 -3.06 -17.18
CA ASP A 129 -11.82 -4.07 -18.11
C ASP A 129 -10.31 -4.29 -17.83
N TYR A 130 -9.96 -4.43 -16.55
CA TYR A 130 -8.58 -4.52 -16.08
C TYR A 130 -8.09 -5.94 -15.80
N HIS A 131 -8.95 -6.96 -15.94
CA HIS A 131 -8.51 -8.35 -15.83
C HIS A 131 -7.62 -8.77 -16.99
N LEU A 132 -6.50 -9.41 -16.65
CA LEU A 132 -5.62 -10.08 -17.60
C LEU A 132 -6.09 -11.52 -17.77
N GLY A 133 -6.21 -11.97 -19.02
CA GLY A 133 -6.57 -13.35 -19.31
C GLY A 133 -5.55 -14.34 -18.74
N LEU A 134 -6.01 -15.54 -18.38
CA LEU A 134 -5.15 -16.58 -17.79
C LEU A 134 -3.92 -16.89 -18.65
N THR A 135 -4.09 -16.96 -19.97
CA THR A 135 -3.00 -17.18 -20.94
C THR A 135 -1.95 -16.08 -20.91
N VAL A 136 -2.38 -14.82 -20.74
CA VAL A 136 -1.50 -13.66 -20.60
C VAL A 136 -0.73 -13.72 -19.29
N LEU A 137 -1.40 -14.03 -18.18
CA LEU A 137 -0.76 -14.20 -16.87
C LEU A 137 0.28 -15.32 -16.88
N GLU A 138 -0.01 -16.45 -17.53
CA GLU A 138 0.93 -17.56 -17.70
C GLU A 138 2.13 -17.17 -18.55
N ALA A 139 1.92 -16.40 -19.64
CA ALA A 139 3.01 -15.89 -20.47
C ALA A 139 3.91 -14.90 -19.72
N ILE A 140 3.33 -13.95 -18.98
CA ILE A 140 4.06 -12.99 -18.13
C ILE A 140 4.90 -13.76 -17.09
N ARG A 141 4.31 -14.78 -16.46
CA ARG A 141 5.01 -15.63 -15.49
C ARG A 141 6.18 -16.38 -16.11
N ALA A 142 5.99 -16.97 -17.29
CA ALA A 142 7.04 -17.69 -18.00
C ALA A 142 8.19 -16.74 -18.39
N ALA A 143 7.88 -15.56 -18.92
CA ALA A 143 8.86 -14.54 -19.27
C ALA A 143 9.63 -14.01 -18.06
N GLY A 144 8.94 -13.79 -16.93
CA GLY A 144 9.56 -13.41 -15.66
C GLY A 144 10.54 -14.46 -15.14
N LYS A 145 10.21 -15.75 -15.27
CA LYS A 145 11.10 -16.85 -14.88
C LYS A 145 12.39 -16.86 -15.70
N VAL A 146 12.28 -16.78 -17.03
CA VAL A 146 13.43 -16.75 -17.94
C VAL A 146 14.31 -15.54 -17.67
N SER A 147 13.69 -14.38 -17.40
CA SER A 147 14.42 -13.16 -17.04
C SER A 147 15.11 -13.27 -15.67
N GLY A 148 14.57 -14.10 -14.77
CA GLY A 148 15.19 -14.37 -13.47
C GLY A 148 16.59 -14.97 -13.57
N ASP A 149 16.89 -15.73 -14.62
CA ASP A 149 18.23 -16.31 -14.85
C ASP A 149 19.29 -15.25 -15.22
N THR A 150 18.86 -14.05 -15.67
CA THR A 150 19.77 -12.98 -16.11
C THR A 150 19.89 -11.83 -15.11
N ILE A 151 19.04 -11.78 -14.09
CA ILE A 151 19.06 -10.73 -13.07
C ILE A 151 20.20 -11.03 -12.06
N PRO A 152 21.14 -10.09 -11.85
CA PRO A 152 22.19 -10.27 -10.87
C PRO A 152 21.62 -10.46 -9.45
N SER A 153 22.18 -11.39 -8.69
CA SER A 153 21.71 -11.74 -7.34
C SER A 153 21.77 -10.59 -6.33
N CYS A 154 22.54 -9.52 -6.62
CA CYS A 154 22.57 -8.32 -5.79
C CYS A 154 21.24 -7.53 -5.80
N PHE A 155 20.39 -7.73 -6.81
CA PHE A 155 19.06 -7.12 -6.89
C PHE A 155 17.99 -7.94 -6.18
N GLY A 156 18.31 -9.16 -5.74
CA GLY A 156 17.40 -10.03 -5.03
C GLY A 156 17.52 -11.50 -5.43
N PRO A 157 16.73 -12.37 -4.78
CA PRO A 157 16.62 -13.76 -5.16
C PRO A 157 16.00 -13.91 -6.55
N GLN A 158 16.35 -14.99 -7.22
CA GLN A 158 15.78 -15.35 -8.52
C GLN A 158 14.27 -15.52 -8.44
N ILE A 159 13.55 -15.05 -9.47
CA ILE A 159 12.10 -15.24 -9.62
C ILE A 159 11.80 -16.75 -9.75
N PRO A 160 11.23 -17.43 -8.72
CA PRO A 160 11.02 -18.87 -8.76
C PRO A 160 9.97 -19.23 -9.82
N GLY A 161 10.23 -20.33 -10.52
CA GLY A 161 9.22 -20.97 -11.36
C GLY A 161 8.09 -21.53 -10.49
N ILE A 162 6.94 -20.89 -10.53
CA ILE A 162 5.75 -21.15 -9.69
C ILE A 162 5.11 -22.50 -10.06
N VAL A 163 5.69 -23.62 -9.62
CA VAL A 163 5.05 -24.94 -9.81
C VAL A 163 4.30 -25.41 -8.56
N LYS A 164 4.53 -24.86 -7.35
CA LYS A 164 3.78 -25.34 -6.17
C LYS A 164 3.23 -24.33 -5.18
N GLU A 165 3.67 -23.07 -5.14
CA GLU A 165 3.24 -22.20 -4.05
C GLU A 165 2.80 -20.83 -4.57
N ARG A 166 1.49 -20.73 -4.87
CA ARG A 166 0.78 -19.49 -5.23
C ARG A 166 1.05 -18.33 -4.25
N TYR A 167 1.41 -18.67 -3.02
CA TYR A 167 1.74 -17.72 -1.97
C TYR A 167 3.15 -17.13 -2.10
N TYR A 168 4.15 -17.78 -2.71
CA TYR A 168 5.52 -17.26 -2.73
C TYR A 168 5.72 -16.07 -3.67
N PHE A 169 5.00 -16.02 -4.80
CA PHE A 169 5.00 -14.84 -5.69
C PHE A 169 4.50 -13.58 -4.98
N ILE A 170 3.65 -13.76 -3.96
CA ILE A 170 2.98 -12.72 -3.19
C ILE A 170 3.63 -12.51 -1.80
N ALA A 171 4.36 -13.50 -1.28
CA ALA A 171 4.94 -13.46 0.06
C ALA A 171 6.40 -12.99 0.06
N ASP A 172 7.18 -13.25 -1.00
CA ASP A 172 8.57 -12.80 -1.14
C ASP A 172 8.70 -11.51 -1.98
N MET A 173 7.67 -10.65 -1.93
CA MET A 173 7.58 -9.36 -2.64
C MET A 173 8.64 -8.32 -2.23
N ARG A 174 9.55 -8.63 -1.31
CA ARG A 174 10.49 -7.67 -0.73
C ARG A 174 11.57 -7.18 -1.71
N ALA A 175 12.17 -8.10 -2.47
CA ALA A 175 13.20 -7.77 -3.46
C ALA A 175 12.76 -8.16 -4.88
N MET A 176 12.10 -9.32 -5.03
CA MET A 176 11.51 -9.77 -6.29
C MET A 176 10.42 -8.82 -6.81
N GLY A 177 9.53 -8.37 -5.92
CA GLY A 177 8.41 -7.50 -6.28
C GLY A 177 8.89 -6.15 -6.79
N ALA A 178 9.89 -5.57 -6.14
CA ALA A 178 10.49 -4.31 -6.57
C ALA A 178 11.17 -4.44 -7.95
N VAL A 179 12.04 -5.43 -8.16
CA VAL A 179 12.71 -5.61 -9.47
C VAL A 179 11.69 -5.89 -10.57
N TRP A 180 10.72 -6.76 -10.31
CA TRP A 180 9.67 -7.05 -11.29
C TRP A 180 8.89 -5.79 -11.63
N VAL A 181 8.34 -5.07 -10.64
CA VAL A 181 7.53 -3.87 -10.89
C VAL A 181 8.33 -2.77 -11.59
N MET A 182 9.58 -2.56 -11.16
CA MET A 182 10.36 -1.40 -11.61
C MET A 182 11.03 -1.61 -12.97
N ALA A 183 11.33 -2.86 -13.35
CA ALA A 183 12.05 -3.18 -14.59
C ALA A 183 11.23 -4.04 -15.57
N LEU A 184 10.61 -5.13 -15.09
CA LEU A 184 9.92 -6.09 -15.96
C LEU A 184 8.46 -5.73 -16.23
N GLY A 185 7.74 -5.21 -15.24
CA GLY A 185 6.32 -4.91 -15.29
C GLY A 185 5.94 -4.01 -16.46
N PRO A 186 6.59 -2.84 -16.66
CA PRO A 186 6.28 -1.95 -17.77
C PRO A 186 6.46 -2.59 -19.15
N ILE A 187 7.39 -3.55 -19.27
CA ILE A 187 7.67 -4.28 -20.51
C ILE A 187 6.66 -5.41 -20.70
N LEU A 188 6.49 -6.24 -19.68
CA LEU A 188 5.64 -7.43 -19.72
C LEU A 188 4.15 -7.10 -19.79
N LEU A 189 3.72 -5.97 -19.21
CA LEU A 189 2.33 -5.51 -19.25
C LEU A 189 2.01 -4.62 -20.46
N HIS A 190 3.01 -4.30 -21.28
CA HIS A 190 2.79 -3.47 -22.46
C HIS A 190 1.79 -4.17 -23.42
N GLN A 191 0.73 -3.46 -23.77
CA GLN A 191 -0.37 -3.94 -24.65
C GLN A 191 -1.08 -5.21 -24.15
N GLN A 192 -0.99 -5.53 -22.86
CA GLN A 192 -1.67 -6.71 -22.28
C GLN A 192 -3.07 -6.41 -21.77
N PHE A 193 -3.34 -5.17 -21.37
CA PHE A 193 -4.66 -4.74 -20.93
C PHE A 193 -5.56 -4.43 -22.13
N LYS A 194 -6.85 -4.76 -22.02
CA LYS A 194 -7.87 -4.38 -23.02
C LYS A 194 -7.97 -2.86 -23.17
N ASN A 195 -7.89 -2.15 -22.05
CA ASN A 195 -7.87 -0.70 -21.99
C ASN A 195 -6.48 -0.19 -21.57
N LEU A 196 -5.90 0.66 -22.42
CA LEU A 196 -4.58 1.24 -22.20
C LEU A 196 -4.49 2.11 -20.93
N VAL A 197 -5.62 2.64 -20.44
CA VAL A 197 -5.67 3.48 -19.23
C VAL A 197 -5.05 2.77 -18.03
N TYR A 198 -5.33 1.47 -17.84
CA TYR A 198 -4.79 0.70 -16.70
C TYR A 198 -3.27 0.52 -16.78
N TYR A 199 -2.74 0.32 -18.00
CA TYR A 199 -1.30 0.26 -18.24
C TYR A 199 -0.63 1.60 -17.94
N ILE A 200 -1.20 2.70 -18.45
CA ILE A 200 -0.66 4.05 -18.22
C ILE A 200 -0.67 4.36 -16.72
N HIS A 201 -1.77 4.07 -16.03
CA HIS A 201 -1.90 4.26 -14.59
C HIS A 201 -0.86 3.47 -13.79
N PHE A 202 -0.57 2.22 -14.18
CA PHE A 202 0.51 1.44 -13.60
C PHE A 202 1.90 2.04 -13.87
N VAL A 203 2.18 2.46 -15.11
CA VAL A 203 3.48 3.06 -15.47
C VAL A 203 3.72 4.36 -14.70
N LEU A 204 2.68 5.18 -14.49
CA LEU A 204 2.77 6.38 -13.65
C LEU A 204 3.18 6.03 -12.22
N LEU A 205 2.63 4.96 -11.63
CA LEU A 205 3.08 4.48 -10.31
C LEU A 205 4.57 4.12 -10.33
N VAL A 206 5.01 3.35 -11.34
CA VAL A 206 6.41 2.94 -11.47
C VAL A 206 7.35 4.13 -11.56
N GLN A 207 6.98 5.18 -12.30
CA GLN A 207 7.76 6.42 -12.39
C GLN A 207 7.89 7.11 -11.03
N LEU A 208 6.78 7.23 -10.27
CA LEU A 208 6.80 7.83 -8.93
C LEU A 208 7.64 6.99 -7.95
N LEU A 209 7.57 5.67 -8.04
CA LEU A 209 8.39 4.77 -7.23
C LEU A 209 9.88 4.89 -7.56
N HIS A 210 10.25 5.14 -8.82
CA HIS A 210 11.64 5.37 -9.21
C HIS A 210 12.17 6.65 -8.54
N LEU A 211 11.38 7.72 -8.52
CA LEU A 211 11.73 8.97 -7.81
C LEU A 211 11.91 8.73 -6.30
N CYS A 212 11.02 7.97 -5.67
CA CYS A 212 11.12 7.63 -4.24
C CYS A 212 12.37 6.82 -3.86
N LEU A 213 12.99 6.13 -4.83
CA LEU A 213 14.15 5.25 -4.61
C LEU A 213 15.48 5.89 -5.05
N GLN A 214 15.46 7.14 -5.52
CA GLN A 214 16.69 7.84 -5.87
C GLN A 214 17.58 8.04 -4.64
N PHE A 215 18.90 7.97 -4.85
CA PHE A 215 19.88 8.19 -3.77
C PHE A 215 19.90 9.65 -3.31
N GLU A 216 19.66 10.57 -4.24
CA GLU A 216 19.52 11.99 -4.00
C GLU A 216 18.17 12.44 -4.56
N ILE A 217 17.46 13.27 -3.79
CA ILE A 217 16.14 13.76 -4.13
C ILE A 217 16.12 15.28 -4.02
N SER A 218 15.63 15.97 -5.05
CA SER A 218 15.47 17.42 -5.02
C SER A 218 14.11 17.83 -4.45
N THR A 219 13.97 19.10 -4.09
CA THR A 219 12.67 19.66 -3.68
C THR A 219 11.63 19.61 -4.80
N ALA A 220 12.06 19.70 -6.07
CA ALA A 220 11.18 19.54 -7.21
C ALA A 220 10.68 18.09 -7.36
N ASP A 221 11.54 17.11 -7.08
CA ASP A 221 11.16 15.70 -7.08
C ASP A 221 10.17 15.41 -5.95
N ILE A 222 10.36 15.99 -4.76
CA ILE A 222 9.40 15.88 -3.65
C ILE A 222 8.02 16.39 -4.06
N ASN A 223 7.95 17.59 -4.65
CA ASN A 223 6.68 18.14 -5.14
C ASN A 223 6.03 17.25 -6.22
N THR A 224 6.85 16.65 -7.08
CA THR A 224 6.39 15.73 -8.13
C THR A 224 5.83 14.44 -7.52
N ILE A 225 6.47 13.91 -6.49
CA ILE A 225 6.01 12.73 -5.76
C ILE A 225 4.69 13.04 -5.03
N GLU A 226 4.61 14.16 -4.31
CA GLU A 226 3.41 14.53 -3.55
C GLU A 226 2.19 14.70 -4.45
N THR A 227 2.33 15.54 -5.49
CA THR A 227 1.25 15.78 -6.46
C THR A 227 0.94 14.55 -7.30
N GLY A 228 1.95 13.79 -7.70
CA GLY A 228 1.82 12.56 -8.48
C GLY A 228 1.11 11.46 -7.73
N MET A 229 1.48 11.20 -6.46
CA MET A 229 0.81 10.20 -5.62
C MET A 229 -0.65 10.59 -5.36
N ALA A 230 -0.91 11.87 -5.11
CA ALA A 230 -2.27 12.40 -4.93
C ALA A 230 -3.15 12.18 -6.17
N SER A 231 -2.64 12.54 -7.36
CA SER A 231 -3.35 12.30 -8.61
C SER A 231 -3.54 10.80 -8.88
N TRP A 232 -2.50 9.99 -8.62
CA TRP A 232 -2.54 8.55 -8.84
C TRP A 232 -3.65 7.87 -8.03
N VAL A 233 -3.77 8.19 -6.74
CA VAL A 233 -4.82 7.61 -5.88
C VAL A 233 -6.21 8.08 -6.29
N GLN A 234 -6.38 9.33 -6.73
CA GLN A 234 -7.65 9.83 -7.22
C GLN A 234 -8.10 9.10 -8.50
N GLU A 235 -7.18 8.89 -9.44
CA GLU A 235 -7.47 8.11 -10.65
C GLU A 235 -7.71 6.64 -10.33
N PHE A 236 -6.97 6.06 -9.39
CA PHE A 236 -7.20 4.69 -8.91
C PHE A 236 -8.61 4.54 -8.35
N GLU A 237 -9.04 5.48 -7.51
CA GLU A 237 -10.41 5.50 -6.99
C GLU A 237 -11.45 5.68 -8.08
N LYS A 238 -11.22 6.50 -9.11
CA LYS A 238 -12.18 6.59 -10.23
C LYS A 238 -12.27 5.27 -11.00
N CYS A 239 -11.15 4.61 -11.24
CA CYS A 239 -11.10 3.31 -11.90
C CYS A 239 -11.78 2.21 -11.06
N ILE A 240 -11.72 2.29 -9.72
CA ILE A 240 -12.32 1.32 -8.80
C ILE A 240 -13.74 1.68 -8.33
N LEU A 241 -14.11 2.94 -8.20
CA LEU A 241 -15.44 3.36 -7.73
C LEU A 241 -16.53 3.13 -8.78
N LEU A 242 -16.15 3.00 -10.05
CA LEU A 242 -17.00 2.43 -11.10
C LEU A 242 -17.43 0.97 -10.77
N LEU A 243 -16.77 0.30 -9.82
CA LEU A 243 -17.05 -1.06 -9.37
C LEU A 243 -18.01 -1.14 -8.18
N ILE A 244 -18.08 -0.10 -7.33
CA ILE A 244 -18.86 -0.12 -6.08
C ILE A 244 -20.31 0.35 -6.29
N ASN A 245 -20.56 1.11 -7.35
CA ASN A 245 -21.90 1.61 -7.71
C ASN A 245 -22.62 0.75 -8.77
N SER A 246 -22.14 -0.48 -9.04
CA SER A 246 -22.74 -1.44 -9.98
C SER A 246 -23.40 -2.60 -9.23
#